data_AF-R5QA72-F1
#
_entry.id   AF-R5QA72-F1
#
_cell.length_a   1.000
_cell.length_b   1.000
_cell.length_c   1.000
_cell.angle_alpha   90.00
_cell.angle_beta   90.00
_cell.angle_gamma   90.00
#
_symmetry.space_group_name_H-M   'P 1'
#
loop_
_entity.id
_entity.type
_entity.pdbx_description
1 polymer ?
#
loop_
_entity_poly.entity_id
_entity_poly.type
_entity_poly.pdbx_seq_one_letter_code
_entity_poly.pdbx_strand_id
1 'polypeptide(L)'
;MDKLPDAPVVSGGGSSAASGDPGIVFTYGVMLTDGTILPFVNNLSDFAGLPGRTIAGIAIKVNKGTVKYRVHVKGKGWLPYVTGCNWSDANNGYAGYPGAVIDAVEVYYDTPADIVAKYGYQKAQYRVAPIGGGYYPWQFDNEVGNGQDGYAGCFGIALDKFQLY
;
A
#
# COMPACT_ATOMS: atom_id res chain seq x y z
N MET A 1 10.81 11.83 52.87
CA MET A 1 10.36 10.76 51.95
C MET A 1 11.60 10.03 51.47
N ASP A 2 11.96 8.99 52.20
CA ASP A 2 13.18 8.22 52.01
C ASP A 2 13.01 7.22 50.87
N LYS A 3 13.95 7.23 49.93
CA LYS A 3 13.97 6.34 48.75
C LYS A 3 14.69 5.05 49.14
N LEU A 4 13.97 3.93 49.17
CA LEU A 4 14.51 2.58 49.37
C LEU A 4 15.48 2.18 48.22
N PRO A 5 16.56 1.40 48.48
CA PRO A 5 17.44 0.89 47.43
C PRO A 5 17.14 -0.55 46.97
N ASP A 6 17.50 -0.78 45.70
CA ASP A 6 17.94 -1.98 44.95
C ASP A 6 17.11 -3.28 44.80
N ALA A 7 16.96 -3.71 43.54
CA ALA A 7 17.60 -4.93 43.00
C ALA A 7 17.53 -4.99 41.45
N PRO A 8 18.54 -5.54 40.74
CA PRO A 8 18.53 -5.76 39.28
C PRO A 8 17.83 -7.09 38.93
N VAL A 9 17.86 -7.47 37.63
CA VAL A 9 17.47 -8.77 37.00
C VAL A 9 16.02 -8.75 36.47
N VAL A 10 15.71 -9.00 35.19
CA VAL A 10 16.05 -10.15 34.33
C VAL A 10 16.30 -9.69 32.88
N SER A 11 17.47 -10.03 32.35
CA SER A 11 17.66 -10.32 30.93
C SER A 11 17.09 -11.71 30.63
N GLY A 12 16.20 -11.83 29.64
CA GLY A 12 15.75 -13.15 29.21
C GLY A 12 14.55 -13.10 28.28
N GLY A 13 14.77 -13.43 27.00
CA GLY A 13 13.69 -13.69 26.06
C GLY A 13 14.06 -13.38 24.62
N GLY A 14 15.15 -13.98 24.13
CA GLY A 14 15.47 -13.96 22.71
C GLY A 14 14.32 -14.55 21.91
N SER A 15 13.58 -13.70 21.21
CA SER A 15 12.83 -14.11 20.04
C SER A 15 13.81 -13.99 18.89
N SER A 16 14.25 -15.11 18.35
CA SER A 16 15.07 -15.17 17.14
C SER A 16 14.29 -14.50 16.01
N ALA A 17 14.47 -13.19 15.87
CA ALA A 17 14.04 -12.45 14.70
C ALA A 17 14.70 -13.11 13.50
N ALA A 18 13.88 -13.62 12.59
CA ALA A 18 14.33 -14.10 11.30
C ALA A 18 15.18 -13.01 10.65
N SER A 19 16.50 -13.20 10.67
CA SER A 19 17.44 -12.20 10.21
C SER A 19 17.61 -12.33 8.70
N GLY A 20 16.84 -11.56 7.94
CA GLY A 20 17.08 -11.35 6.51
C GLY A 20 15.94 -10.62 5.80
N ASP A 21 16.27 -9.98 4.69
CA ASP A 21 15.31 -9.38 3.76
C ASP A 21 14.62 -10.51 2.95
N PRO A 22 13.27 -10.61 2.94
CA PRO A 22 12.57 -11.59 2.12
C PRO A 22 12.69 -11.30 0.61
N GLY A 23 13.26 -10.16 0.22
CA GLY A 23 13.48 -9.76 -1.17
C GLY A 23 12.16 -9.52 -1.91
N ILE A 24 11.17 -8.97 -1.20
CA ILE A 24 9.85 -8.63 -1.74
C ILE A 24 9.97 -7.28 -2.44
N VAL A 25 9.52 -7.24 -3.68
CA VAL A 25 9.50 -6.04 -4.51
C VAL A 25 8.11 -5.87 -5.08
N PHE A 26 7.44 -4.81 -4.67
CA PHE A 26 6.23 -4.30 -5.31
C PHE A 26 6.63 -3.40 -6.47
N THR A 27 6.03 -3.64 -7.63
CA THR A 27 6.11 -2.77 -8.80
C THR A 27 4.72 -2.19 -9.04
N TYR A 28 4.60 -0.87 -9.03
CA TYR A 28 3.31 -0.20 -9.14
C TYR A 28 3.36 1.05 -10.02
N GLY A 29 2.22 1.40 -10.62
CA GLY A 29 2.09 2.53 -11.52
C GLY A 29 0.68 3.10 -11.47
N VAL A 30 0.51 4.30 -12.00
CA VAL A 30 -0.79 4.99 -12.02
C VAL A 30 -1.14 5.53 -13.41
N MET A 31 -2.45 5.61 -13.65
CA MET A 31 -3.05 6.31 -14.77
C MET A 31 -3.67 7.61 -14.27
N LEU A 32 -3.49 8.71 -15.01
CA LEU A 32 -4.11 10.00 -14.73
C LEU A 32 -5.51 10.11 -15.37
N THR A 33 -6.30 11.10 -14.96
CA THR A 33 -7.67 11.30 -15.46
C THR A 33 -7.80 11.49 -16.97
N ASP A 34 -6.76 11.94 -17.66
CA ASP A 34 -6.73 12.06 -19.12
C ASP A 34 -6.33 10.77 -19.85
N GLY A 35 -6.10 9.68 -19.11
CA GLY A 35 -5.65 8.39 -19.64
C GLY A 35 -4.13 8.25 -19.75
N THR A 36 -3.34 9.26 -19.38
CA THR A 36 -1.88 9.16 -19.37
C THR A 36 -1.43 8.12 -18.34
N ILE A 37 -0.66 7.13 -18.79
CA ILE A 37 -0.02 6.13 -17.93
C ILE A 37 1.40 6.61 -17.58
N LEU A 38 1.72 6.65 -16.29
CA LEU A 38 3.05 7.02 -15.81
C LEU A 38 3.95 5.78 -15.66
N PRO A 39 5.29 5.96 -15.66
CA PRO A 39 6.23 4.86 -15.44
C PRO A 39 5.99 4.13 -14.11
N PHE A 40 6.33 2.84 -14.10
CA PHE A 40 6.28 2.03 -12.89
C PHE A 40 7.41 2.40 -11.92
N VAL A 41 7.11 2.27 -10.64
CA VAL A 41 8.00 2.48 -9.50
C VAL A 41 8.19 1.15 -8.76
N ASN A 42 9.38 0.93 -8.18
CA ASN A 42 9.67 -0.25 -7.37
C ASN A 42 9.89 0.14 -5.90
N ASN A 43 9.07 -0.40 -5.00
CA ASN A 43 9.11 -0.08 -3.57
C ASN A 43 9.22 1.45 -3.35
N LEU A 44 10.12 1.88 -2.46
CA LEU A 44 10.36 3.29 -2.15
C LEU A 44 11.41 3.96 -3.06
N SER A 45 11.66 3.43 -4.27
CA SER A 45 12.58 4.10 -5.21
C SER A 45 12.07 5.46 -5.66
N ASP A 46 10.74 5.65 -5.65
CA ASP A 46 10.04 6.91 -5.94
C ASP A 46 8.58 6.85 -5.40
N PHE A 47 7.67 7.63 -5.98
CA PHE A 47 6.22 7.50 -5.88
C PHE A 47 5.59 7.47 -7.27
N ALA A 48 4.43 6.82 -7.39
CA ALA A 48 3.66 6.85 -8.63
C ALA A 48 2.64 7.99 -8.56
N GLY A 49 2.60 8.84 -9.59
CA GLY A 49 1.74 10.01 -9.63
C GLY A 49 2.47 11.24 -10.16
N LEU A 50 1.73 12.32 -10.35
CA LEU A 50 2.29 13.61 -10.72
C LEU A 50 1.59 14.68 -9.86
N PRO A 51 2.34 15.45 -9.04
CA PRO A 51 1.74 16.45 -8.16
C PRO A 51 0.80 17.39 -8.92
N GLY A 52 -0.40 17.60 -8.38
CA GLY A 52 -1.43 18.43 -9.03
C GLY A 52 -2.26 17.71 -10.10
N ARG A 53 -1.97 16.44 -10.41
CA ARG A 53 -2.72 15.64 -11.39
C ARG A 53 -3.42 14.46 -10.74
N THR A 54 -4.73 14.40 -10.92
CA THR A 54 -5.58 13.36 -10.32
C THR A 54 -5.29 11.98 -10.88
N ILE A 55 -5.16 11.01 -9.98
CA ILE A 55 -5.06 9.58 -10.29
C ILE A 55 -6.45 9.00 -10.60
N ALA A 56 -6.53 8.25 -11.70
CA ALA A 56 -7.73 7.59 -12.21
C ALA A 56 -7.62 6.07 -12.28
N GLY A 57 -6.40 5.53 -12.24
CA GLY A 57 -6.18 4.09 -12.15
C GLY A 57 -4.87 3.74 -11.45
N ILE A 58 -4.81 2.56 -10.86
CA ILE A 58 -3.63 2.00 -10.19
C ILE A 58 -3.39 0.59 -10.70
N ALA A 59 -2.15 0.22 -11.01
CA ALA A 59 -1.74 -1.14 -11.33
C ALA A 59 -0.60 -1.58 -10.40
N ILE A 60 -0.69 -2.79 -9.84
CA ILE A 60 0.26 -3.31 -8.84
C ILE A 60 0.59 -4.76 -9.16
N LYS A 61 1.88 -5.12 -9.09
CA LYS A 61 2.35 -6.50 -9.02
C LYS A 61 3.41 -6.65 -7.93
N VAL A 62 3.69 -7.89 -7.56
CA VAL A 62 4.74 -8.25 -6.60
C VAL A 62 5.58 -9.38 -7.17
N ASN A 63 6.87 -9.41 -6.88
CA ASN A 63 7.79 -10.44 -7.41
C ASN A 63 7.65 -11.81 -6.71
N LYS A 64 7.11 -11.84 -5.48
CA LYS A 64 6.92 -13.04 -4.66
C LYS A 64 5.56 -12.97 -3.99
N GLY A 65 4.75 -14.02 -4.09
CA GLY A 65 3.39 -14.04 -3.57
C GLY A 65 2.38 -13.41 -4.51
N THR A 66 1.25 -13.00 -3.96
CA THR A 66 0.17 -12.37 -4.73
C THR A 66 -0.30 -11.10 -4.05
N VAL A 67 -0.83 -10.18 -4.85
CA VAL A 67 -1.41 -8.93 -4.36
C VAL A 67 -2.79 -8.77 -4.97
N LYS A 68 -3.76 -8.41 -4.14
CA LYS A 68 -5.06 -7.93 -4.59
C LYS A 68 -5.24 -6.49 -4.15
N TYR A 69 -5.91 -5.69 -4.96
CA TYR A 69 -6.09 -4.29 -4.67
C TYR A 69 -7.35 -3.76 -5.33
N ARG A 70 -7.89 -2.67 -4.76
CA ARG A 70 -9.05 -1.96 -5.28
C ARG A 70 -8.97 -0.48 -4.95
N VAL A 71 -9.83 0.30 -5.58
CA VAL A 71 -9.90 1.74 -5.39
C VAL A 71 -11.33 2.17 -5.11
N HIS A 72 -11.47 3.20 -4.28
CA HIS A 72 -12.72 3.94 -4.14
C HIS A 72 -12.72 5.08 -5.16
N VAL A 73 -13.84 5.24 -5.85
CA VAL A 73 -14.05 6.33 -6.78
C VAL A 73 -15.02 7.32 -6.16
N LYS A 74 -14.60 8.59 -6.10
CA LYS A 74 -15.38 9.69 -5.54
C LYS A 74 -16.78 9.74 -6.15
N GLY A 75 -17.80 9.68 -5.28
CA GLY A 75 -19.21 9.73 -5.67
C GLY A 75 -19.75 8.45 -6.33
N LYS A 76 -18.97 7.37 -6.40
CA LYS A 76 -19.41 6.06 -6.94
C LYS A 76 -19.29 4.92 -5.93
N GLY A 77 -18.18 4.85 -5.19
CA GLY A 77 -17.93 3.77 -4.24
C GLY A 77 -16.68 2.95 -4.57
N TRP A 78 -16.50 1.86 -3.83
CA TRP A 78 -15.46 0.86 -4.06
C TRP A 78 -15.71 0.09 -5.35
N LEU A 79 -14.67 -0.01 -6.19
CA LEU A 79 -14.64 -0.96 -7.30
C LEU A 79 -14.27 -2.37 -6.79
N PRO A 80 -14.55 -3.43 -7.59
CA PRO A 80 -14.10 -4.78 -7.28
C PRO A 80 -12.56 -4.86 -7.16
N TYR A 81 -12.09 -5.89 -6.47
CA TYR A 81 -10.66 -6.19 -6.46
C TYR A 81 -10.17 -6.67 -7.82
N VAL A 82 -8.93 -6.31 -8.11
CA VAL A 82 -8.14 -6.86 -9.21
C VAL A 82 -6.85 -7.47 -8.66
N THR A 83 -6.21 -8.31 -9.47
CA THR A 83 -4.93 -8.98 -9.12
C THR A 83 -3.87 -8.87 -10.21
N GLY A 84 -4.25 -8.41 -11.41
CA GLY A 84 -3.34 -8.26 -12.54
C GLY A 84 -2.55 -6.94 -12.51
N CYS A 85 -1.67 -6.78 -13.48
CA CYS A 85 -0.87 -5.57 -13.70
C CYS A 85 -0.65 -5.37 -15.20
N ASN A 86 -1.72 -4.98 -15.90
CA ASN A 86 -1.75 -4.81 -17.35
C ASN A 86 -2.72 -3.70 -17.74
N TRP A 87 -2.21 -2.58 -18.22
CA TRP A 87 -3.04 -1.43 -18.62
C TRP A 87 -3.99 -1.70 -19.80
N SER A 88 -3.74 -2.76 -20.59
CA SER A 88 -4.63 -3.18 -21.68
C SER A 88 -5.75 -4.13 -21.23
N ASP A 89 -5.73 -4.61 -19.98
CA ASP A 89 -6.78 -5.43 -19.39
C ASP A 89 -7.63 -4.58 -18.44
N ALA A 90 -8.76 -4.07 -18.93
CA ALA A 90 -9.67 -3.26 -18.15
C ALA A 90 -10.51 -4.03 -17.11
N ASN A 91 -10.48 -5.37 -17.14
CA ASN A 91 -11.28 -6.19 -16.22
C ASN A 91 -10.49 -6.56 -14.96
N ASN A 92 -9.20 -6.91 -15.10
CA ASN A 92 -8.38 -7.36 -13.99
C ASN A 92 -6.94 -6.81 -13.99
N GLY A 93 -6.58 -5.98 -14.98
CA GLY A 93 -5.21 -5.50 -15.13
C GLY A 93 -4.86 -4.28 -14.27
N TYR A 94 -5.86 -3.50 -13.86
CA TYR A 94 -5.71 -2.32 -13.02
C TYR A 94 -7.04 -1.96 -12.34
N ALA A 95 -6.98 -1.25 -11.21
CA ALA A 95 -8.14 -0.75 -10.50
C ALA A 95 -8.41 0.70 -10.89
N GLY A 96 -9.63 1.00 -11.36
CA GLY A 96 -10.02 2.32 -11.86
C GLY A 96 -10.42 2.28 -13.33
N TYR A 97 -10.54 3.45 -13.96
CA TYR A 97 -10.86 3.60 -15.38
C TYR A 97 -10.53 5.04 -15.83
N PRO A 98 -10.33 5.32 -17.13
CA PRO A 98 -10.06 6.67 -17.62
C PRO A 98 -11.13 7.68 -17.18
N GLY A 99 -10.70 8.80 -16.60
CA GLY A 99 -11.58 9.83 -16.05
C GLY A 99 -12.15 9.54 -14.64
N ALA A 100 -11.83 8.42 -14.01
CA ALA A 100 -12.15 8.20 -12.60
C ALA A 100 -11.41 9.20 -11.69
N VAL A 101 -12.02 9.58 -10.57
CA VAL A 101 -11.37 10.37 -9.51
C VAL A 101 -11.22 9.46 -8.30
N ILE A 102 -10.03 8.91 -8.11
CA ILE A 102 -9.74 8.03 -6.98
C ILE A 102 -9.50 8.87 -5.72
N ASP A 103 -10.12 8.45 -4.61
CA ASP A 103 -10.04 9.11 -3.30
C ASP A 103 -9.67 8.16 -2.15
N ALA A 104 -9.66 6.83 -2.38
CA ALA A 104 -9.05 5.86 -1.48
C ALA A 104 -8.54 4.61 -2.22
N VAL A 105 -7.58 3.93 -1.60
CA VAL A 105 -6.91 2.74 -2.13
C VAL A 105 -6.85 1.67 -1.05
N GLU A 106 -7.16 0.43 -1.40
CA GLU A 106 -6.96 -0.73 -0.55
C GLU A 106 -6.04 -1.74 -1.24
N VAL A 107 -5.02 -2.21 -0.53
CA VAL A 107 -4.05 -3.21 -1.00
C VAL A 107 -3.95 -4.31 0.05
N TYR A 108 -3.88 -5.56 -0.39
CA TYR A 108 -3.63 -6.70 0.47
C TYR A 108 -2.60 -7.62 -0.16
N TYR A 109 -1.54 -7.92 0.58
CA TYR A 109 -0.49 -8.86 0.15
C TYR A 109 -0.67 -10.24 0.79
N ASP A 110 -0.69 -11.27 -0.05
CA ASP A 110 -0.68 -12.65 0.40
C ASP A 110 0.76 -13.20 0.42
N THR A 111 1.30 -13.38 1.63
CA THR A 111 2.68 -13.82 1.84
C THR A 111 2.81 -15.33 1.58
N PRO A 112 3.71 -15.78 0.68
CA PRO A 112 4.00 -17.19 0.47
C PRO A 112 4.37 -17.94 1.73
N ALA A 113 3.93 -19.20 1.85
CA ALA A 113 4.15 -20.03 3.05
C ALA A 113 5.63 -20.23 3.39
N ASP A 114 6.50 -20.34 2.38
CA ASP A 114 7.96 -20.44 2.57
C ASP A 114 8.58 -19.14 3.11
N ILE A 115 8.06 -17.98 2.67
CA ILE A 115 8.43 -16.68 3.23
C ILE A 115 7.92 -16.57 4.67
N VAL A 116 6.68 -16.97 4.96
CA VAL A 116 6.14 -16.97 6.33
C VAL A 116 6.98 -17.85 7.25
N ALA A 117 7.32 -19.06 6.82
CA ALA A 117 8.10 -20.00 7.62
C ALA A 117 9.51 -19.47 7.95
N LYS A 118 10.11 -18.70 7.04
CA LYS A 118 11.48 -18.21 7.20
C LYS A 118 11.58 -16.80 7.79
N TYR A 119 10.68 -15.89 7.42
CA TYR A 119 10.74 -14.45 7.70
C TYR A 119 9.53 -13.93 8.50
N GLY A 120 8.52 -14.76 8.72
CA GLY A 120 7.23 -14.34 9.25
C GLY A 120 6.33 -13.67 8.20
N TYR A 121 5.11 -13.35 8.61
CA TYR A 121 4.16 -12.63 7.75
C TYR A 121 4.70 -11.27 7.34
N GLN A 122 4.60 -10.98 6.04
CA GLN A 122 4.92 -9.69 5.46
C GLN A 122 3.61 -9.02 5.06
N LYS A 123 3.63 -7.70 4.85
CA LYS A 123 2.43 -6.90 4.56
C LYS A 123 2.74 -5.88 3.47
N ALA A 124 1.75 -5.54 2.65
CA ALA A 124 1.83 -4.33 1.85
C ALA A 124 1.81 -3.11 2.78
N GLN A 125 2.78 -2.22 2.65
CA GLN A 125 2.80 -0.94 3.36
C GLN A 125 2.64 0.19 2.35
N TYR A 126 1.52 0.89 2.39
CA TYR A 126 1.18 1.85 1.36
C TYR A 126 0.56 3.13 1.90
N ARG A 127 0.66 4.20 1.12
CA ARG A 127 0.08 5.51 1.45
C ARG A 127 -0.20 6.32 0.20
N VAL A 128 -1.05 7.33 0.35
CA VAL A 128 -1.44 8.24 -0.73
C VAL A 128 -1.33 9.68 -0.25
N ALA A 129 -1.22 10.62 -1.18
CA ALA A 129 -1.31 12.05 -0.88
C ALA A 129 -2.45 12.68 -1.70
N PRO A 130 -3.18 13.64 -1.11
CA PRO A 130 -4.15 14.43 -1.84
C PRO A 130 -3.45 15.52 -2.66
N ILE A 131 -4.16 16.05 -3.65
CA ILE A 131 -3.68 17.19 -4.45
C ILE A 131 -3.27 18.35 -3.55
N GLY A 132 -2.02 18.80 -3.70
CA GLY A 132 -1.45 19.92 -2.95
C GLY A 132 -1.15 19.63 -1.48
N GLY A 133 -1.28 18.37 -1.04
CA GLY A 133 -1.01 17.94 0.33
C GLY A 133 0.21 17.03 0.50
N GLY A 134 0.51 16.75 1.77
CA GLY A 134 1.44 15.72 2.19
C GLY A 134 0.79 14.33 2.20
N TYR A 135 1.62 13.30 2.34
CA TYR A 135 1.12 11.93 2.49
C TYR A 135 0.26 11.78 3.75
N TYR A 136 -0.82 11.02 3.63
CA TYR A 136 -1.50 10.43 4.77
C TYR A 136 -0.61 9.38 5.46
N PRO A 137 -0.94 8.96 6.70
CA PRO A 137 -0.24 7.87 7.38
C PRO A 137 -0.18 6.57 6.56
N TRP A 138 0.75 5.69 6.93
CA TRP A 138 0.92 4.38 6.30
C TRP A 138 -0.20 3.43 6.66
N GLN A 139 -0.79 2.80 5.63
CA GLN A 139 -1.71 1.68 5.75
C GLN A 139 -0.97 0.34 5.58
N PHE A 140 -1.31 -0.64 6.41
CA PHE A 140 -0.78 -2.00 6.39
C PHE A 140 -1.88 -2.96 5.97
N ASP A 141 -1.71 -3.61 4.82
CA ASP A 141 -2.74 -4.41 4.18
C ASP A 141 -4.14 -3.76 4.33
N ASN A 142 -5.15 -4.53 4.75
CA ASN A 142 -6.50 -4.05 5.06
C ASN A 142 -6.77 -3.98 6.58
N GLU A 143 -5.74 -3.77 7.40
CA GLU A 143 -5.89 -3.71 8.85
C GLU A 143 -6.79 -2.55 9.28
N VAL A 144 -7.68 -2.83 10.25
CA VAL A 144 -8.57 -1.84 10.88
C VAL A 144 -8.23 -1.79 12.36
N GLY A 145 -7.77 -0.64 12.85
CA GLY A 145 -7.31 -0.46 14.24
C GLY A 145 -5.89 0.12 14.35
N ASN A 146 -5.50 0.56 15.55
CA ASN A 146 -4.23 1.26 15.79
C ASN A 146 -3.99 2.47 14.88
N GLY A 147 -5.07 3.18 14.51
CA GLY A 147 -5.02 4.32 13.60
C GLY A 147 -5.14 3.95 12.11
N GLN A 148 -5.42 2.69 11.78
CA GLN A 148 -5.70 2.22 10.42
C GLN A 148 -7.21 2.15 10.13
N ASP A 149 -7.58 2.53 8.92
CA ASP A 149 -8.97 2.52 8.42
C ASP A 149 -9.25 1.34 7.48
N GLY A 150 -8.24 0.52 7.18
CA GLY A 150 -8.29 -0.57 6.20
C GLY A 150 -8.03 -0.11 4.77
N TYR A 151 -7.71 1.18 4.57
CA TYR A 151 -7.38 1.78 3.28
C TYR A 151 -6.55 3.06 3.49
N ALA A 152 -5.86 3.50 2.43
CA ALA A 152 -5.20 4.79 2.41
C ALA A 152 -6.02 5.80 1.59
N GLY A 153 -6.29 6.97 2.15
CA GLY A 153 -7.01 8.05 1.48
C GLY A 153 -8.10 8.66 2.35
N CYS A 154 -8.85 9.60 1.77
CA CYS A 154 -9.96 10.26 2.44
C CYS A 154 -11.10 10.44 1.44
N PHE A 155 -12.27 9.88 1.75
CA PHE A 155 -13.40 9.93 0.83
C PHE A 155 -13.77 11.37 0.46
N GLY A 156 -13.95 11.60 -0.83
CA GLY A 156 -14.20 12.92 -1.41
C GLY A 156 -12.94 13.72 -1.75
N ILE A 157 -11.74 13.27 -1.40
CA ILE A 157 -10.48 13.99 -1.64
C ILE A 157 -9.65 13.28 -2.71
N ALA A 158 -9.43 13.94 -3.84
CA ALA A 158 -8.68 13.38 -4.97
C ALA A 158 -7.19 13.21 -4.66
N LEU A 159 -6.62 12.11 -5.14
CA LEU A 159 -5.22 11.73 -4.92
C LEU A 159 -4.33 12.10 -6.11
N ASP A 160 -3.07 12.48 -5.84
CA ASP A 160 -2.05 12.75 -6.86
C ASP A 160 -0.75 11.95 -6.72
N LYS A 161 -0.56 11.24 -5.59
CA LYS A 161 0.59 10.38 -5.32
C LYS A 161 0.17 9.09 -4.62
N PHE A 162 0.86 8.01 -4.95
CA PHE A 162 0.75 6.69 -4.34
C PHE A 162 2.16 6.10 -4.08
N GLN A 163 2.36 5.50 -2.90
CA GLN A 163 3.56 4.76 -2.55
C GLN A 163 3.20 3.41 -1.93
N LEU A 164 4.02 2.40 -2.21
CA LEU A 164 3.86 1.03 -1.74
C LEU A 164 5.24 0.35 -1.58
N TYR A 165 5.44 -0.43 -0.53
CA TYR A 165 6.60 -1.31 -0.35
C TYR A 165 6.29 -2.51 0.57
#